data_AF-A0A7X8E205-F1
#
_entry.id   AF-A0A7X8E205-F1
#
_cell.length_a   1.000
_cell.length_b   1.000
_cell.length_c   1.000
_cell.angle_alpha   90.00
_cell.angle_beta   90.00
_cell.angle_gamma   90.00
#
_symmetry.space_group_name_H-M   'P 1'
#
loop_
_entity.id
_entity.type
_entity.pdbx_description
1 polymer ?
#
loop_
_entity_poly.entity_id
_entity_poly.type
_entity_poly.pdbx_seq_one_letter_code
_entity_poly.pdbx_strand_id
1 'polypeptide(L)'
;KEIEQIIIAFYIPEDLAKRIKKINLLKKLEENLKEINLIFILETYNNNDNLTEATNHLFDRFREFDRKRVDYIVCTAEPPKGKGLAYMNRLEKATKFRI
;
A
#
# COMPACT_ATOMS: atom_id res chain seq x y z
N LYS A 1 20.31 -7.21 -21.35
CA LYS A 1 19.79 -7.42 -19.99
C LYS A 1 18.35 -6.93 -19.99
N GLU A 2 17.40 -7.81 -19.79
CA GLU A 2 16.01 -7.40 -19.54
C GLU A 2 16.02 -6.59 -18.23
N ILE A 3 15.49 -5.36 -18.26
CA ILE A 3 15.43 -4.54 -17.05
C ILE A 3 14.35 -5.18 -16.17
N GLU A 4 14.74 -5.64 -14.99
CA GLU A 4 13.80 -6.21 -14.04
C GLU A 4 12.78 -5.13 -13.67
N GLN A 5 11.51 -5.38 -14.00
CA GLN A 5 10.41 -4.48 -13.67
C GLN A 5 9.79 -4.95 -12.36
N ILE A 6 9.65 -4.03 -11.41
CA ILE A 6 9.00 -4.29 -10.12
C ILE A 6 7.87 -3.28 -9.93
N ILE A 7 6.67 -3.80 -9.73
CA ILE A 7 5.46 -3.04 -9.45
C ILE A 7 5.20 -3.07 -7.94
N ILE A 8 5.23 -1.90 -7.31
CA ILE A 8 4.98 -1.74 -5.88
C ILE A 8 3.69 -0.93 -5.69
N ALA A 9 2.68 -1.54 -5.07
CA ALA A 9 1.47 -0.85 -4.68
C ALA A 9 1.54 -0.38 -3.23
N PHE A 10 1.07 0.82 -2.98
CA PHE A 10 0.86 1.39 -1.66
C PHE A 10 -0.63 1.47 -1.37
N TYR A 11 -1.04 1.03 -0.19
CA TYR A 11 -2.37 1.27 0.36
C TYR A 11 -2.24 1.89 1.75
N ILE A 12 -2.33 3.22 1.80
CA ILE A 12 -1.93 4.01 2.97
C ILE A 12 -2.90 5.18 3.23
N PRO A 13 -2.90 5.79 4.43
CA PRO A 13 -3.69 6.96 4.75
C PRO A 13 -3.38 8.14 3.82
N GLU A 14 -4.40 8.92 3.50
CA GLU A 14 -4.28 10.08 2.62
C GLU A 14 -3.24 11.11 3.13
N ASP A 15 -3.16 11.33 4.45
CA ASP A 15 -2.19 12.25 5.04
C ASP A 15 -0.74 11.76 4.87
N LEU A 16 -0.51 10.44 4.98
CA LEU A 16 0.79 9.84 4.72
C LEU A 16 1.15 9.91 3.23
N ALA A 17 0.20 9.64 2.34
CA ALA A 17 0.39 9.78 0.89
C ALA A 17 0.78 11.22 0.50
N LYS A 18 0.14 12.23 1.12
CA LYS A 18 0.52 13.65 0.94
C LYS A 18 1.96 13.91 1.40
N ARG A 19 2.40 13.34 2.52
CA ARG A 19 3.79 13.45 3.00
C ARG A 19 4.79 12.80 2.04
N ILE A 20 4.52 11.58 1.57
CA ILE A 20 5.35 10.86 0.59
C ILE A 20 5.55 11.68 -0.69
N LYS A 21 4.45 12.24 -1.22
CA LYS A 21 4.48 13.13 -2.39
C LYS A 21 5.29 14.39 -2.10
N LYS A 22 5.04 15.06 -0.97
CA LYS A 22 5.71 16.31 -0.57
C LYS A 22 7.24 16.17 -0.53
N ILE A 23 7.76 15.02 -0.05
CA ILE A 23 9.20 14.79 0.05
C ILE A 23 9.83 14.18 -1.21
N ASN A 24 9.03 13.99 -2.28
CA ASN A 24 9.41 13.31 -3.51
C ASN A 24 10.04 11.93 -3.28
N LEU A 25 9.51 11.15 -2.33
CA LEU A 25 10.13 9.87 -1.93
C LEU A 25 10.20 8.88 -3.11
N LEU A 26 9.10 8.70 -3.84
CA LEU A 26 9.02 7.73 -4.94
C LEU A 26 10.01 8.06 -6.06
N LYS A 27 10.08 9.33 -6.44
CA LYS A 27 11.05 9.81 -7.43
C LYS A 27 12.50 9.58 -6.96
N LYS A 28 12.79 9.85 -5.68
CA LYS A 28 14.12 9.58 -5.11
C LYS A 28 14.45 8.09 -5.14
N LEU A 29 13.49 7.20 -4.92
CA LEU A 29 13.70 5.75 -4.98
C LEU A 29 14.01 5.30 -6.42
N GLU A 30 13.23 5.76 -7.41
CA GLU A 30 13.50 5.55 -8.84
C GLU A 30 14.91 6.01 -9.23
N GLU A 31 15.32 7.21 -8.80
CA GLU A 31 16.64 7.78 -9.12
C GLU A 31 17.81 7.00 -8.49
N ASN A 32 17.61 6.37 -7.34
CA ASN A 32 18.65 5.58 -6.66
C ASN A 32 18.72 4.12 -7.17
N LEU A 33 17.63 3.59 -7.73
CA LEU A 33 17.50 2.19 -8.16
C LEU A 33 17.44 2.08 -9.70
N LYS A 34 18.34 2.76 -10.41
CA LYS A 34 18.31 2.90 -11.89
C LYS A 34 18.42 1.60 -12.68
N GLU A 35 18.90 0.53 -12.05
CA GLU A 35 19.02 -0.79 -12.69
C GLU A 35 17.68 -1.56 -12.71
N ILE A 36 16.68 -1.07 -11.98
CA ILE A 36 15.36 -1.68 -11.82
C ILE A 36 14.30 -0.69 -12.33
N ASN A 37 13.38 -1.17 -13.16
CA ASN A 37 12.24 -0.36 -13.58
C ASN A 37 11.15 -0.44 -12.50
N LEU A 38 11.10 0.56 -11.61
CA LEU A 38 10.10 0.63 -10.56
C LEU A 38 8.82 1.30 -11.07
N ILE A 39 7.68 0.64 -10.85
CA ILE A 39 6.36 1.21 -11.09
C ILE A 39 5.64 1.31 -9.76
N PHE A 40 5.23 2.53 -9.39
CA PHE A 40 4.49 2.75 -8.16
C PHE A 40 2.99 2.94 -8.43
N ILE A 41 2.16 2.21 -7.69
CA ILE A 41 0.72 2.42 -7.63
C ILE A 41 0.41 2.95 -6.24
N LEU A 42 -0.25 4.10 -6.13
CA LEU A 42 -0.57 4.71 -4.85
C LEU A 42 -2.09 4.82 -4.70
N GLU A 43 -2.67 3.96 -3.87
CA GLU A 43 -4.06 3.99 -3.45
C GLU A 43 -4.13 4.47 -2.00
N THR A 44 -5.18 5.22 -1.66
CA THR A 44 -5.31 5.83 -0.33
C THR A 44 -6.65 5.54 0.31
N TYR A 45 -6.69 5.57 1.64
CA TYR A 45 -7.93 5.55 2.41
C TYR A 45 -8.00 6.74 3.37
N ASN A 46 -9.22 7.13 3.74
CA ASN A 46 -9.46 8.18 4.72
C ASN A 46 -9.35 7.59 6.14
N ASN A 47 -8.43 8.11 6.94
CA ASN A 47 -8.19 7.71 8.33
C ASN A 47 -9.01 8.52 9.35
N ASN A 48 -9.69 9.60 8.93
CA ASN A 48 -10.29 10.56 9.87
C ASN A 48 -11.68 10.19 10.39
N ASP A 49 -12.46 9.30 9.76
CA ASP A 49 -13.82 9.00 10.28
C ASP A 49 -14.37 7.59 10.04
N ASN A 50 -13.81 6.83 9.08
CA ASN A 50 -14.45 5.57 8.71
C ASN A 50 -13.47 4.46 8.36
N LEU A 51 -12.70 4.00 9.36
CA LEU A 51 -11.90 2.77 9.23
C LEU A 51 -12.73 1.57 8.72
N THR A 52 -14.05 1.55 8.96
CA THR A 52 -14.98 0.56 8.40
C THR A 52 -14.98 0.56 6.86
N GLU A 53 -14.96 1.74 6.25
CA GLU A 53 -14.89 1.93 4.81
C GLU A 53 -13.51 1.53 4.27
N ALA A 54 -12.43 1.94 4.93
CA ALA A 54 -11.07 1.47 4.62
C ALA A 54 -10.98 -0.07 4.67
N THR A 55 -11.63 -0.68 5.65
CA THR A 55 -11.64 -2.13 5.85
C THR A 55 -12.44 -2.87 4.76
N ASN A 56 -13.57 -2.30 4.32
CA ASN A 56 -14.36 -2.85 3.22
C ASN A 56 -13.59 -2.74 1.89
N HIS A 57 -12.92 -1.60 1.66
CA HIS A 57 -12.12 -1.40 0.46
C HIS A 57 -10.80 -2.17 0.44
N LEU A 58 -10.25 -2.58 1.60
CA LEU A 58 -8.97 -3.29 1.69
C LEU A 58 -8.93 -4.53 0.78
N PHE A 59 -9.94 -5.41 0.87
CA PHE A 59 -9.97 -6.64 0.05
C PHE A 59 -10.19 -6.35 -1.43
N ASP A 60 -11.04 -5.38 -1.76
CA ASP A 60 -11.27 -5.02 -3.15
C ASP A 60 -10.01 -4.44 -3.78
N ARG A 61 -9.25 -3.63 -3.04
CA ARG A 61 -7.96 -3.08 -3.46
C ARG A 61 -6.91 -4.18 -3.61
N PHE A 62 -6.86 -5.15 -2.72
CA PHE A 62 -5.93 -6.27 -2.86
C PHE A 62 -6.26 -7.13 -4.09
N ARG A 63 -7.54 -7.38 -4.37
CA ARG A 63 -7.96 -8.04 -5.61
C ARG A 63 -7.66 -7.21 -6.86
N GLU A 64 -7.70 -5.89 -6.78
CA GLU A 64 -7.24 -5.01 -7.85
C GLU A 64 -5.73 -5.13 -8.06
N PHE A 65 -4.94 -5.17 -6.99
CA PHE A 65 -3.49 -5.36 -7.07
C PHE A 65 -3.11 -6.72 -7.63
N ASP A 66 -3.81 -7.78 -7.23
CA ASP A 66 -3.66 -9.12 -7.82
C ASP A 66 -3.95 -9.10 -9.33
N ARG A 67 -5.05 -8.45 -9.74
CA ARG A 67 -5.40 -8.30 -11.17
C ARG A 67 -4.35 -7.49 -11.95
N LYS A 68 -3.76 -6.48 -11.31
CA LYS A 68 -2.67 -5.68 -11.87
C LYS A 68 -1.31 -6.38 -11.81
N ARG A 69 -1.24 -7.60 -11.23
CA ARG A 69 -0.01 -8.38 -11.04
C ARG A 69 1.08 -7.58 -10.33
N VAL A 70 0.70 -6.90 -9.26
CA VAL A 70 1.63 -6.18 -8.39
C VAL A 70 2.58 -7.17 -7.72
N ASP A 71 3.87 -6.86 -7.67
CA ASP A 71 4.88 -7.71 -7.03
C ASP A 71 4.88 -7.56 -5.51
N TYR A 72 4.74 -6.31 -5.03
CA TYR A 72 4.74 -5.99 -3.61
C TYR A 72 3.62 -5.02 -3.25
N ILE A 73 2.93 -5.30 -2.14
CA ILE A 73 1.95 -4.39 -1.56
C ILE A 73 2.52 -3.88 -0.23
N VAL A 74 2.60 -2.56 -0.08
CA VAL A 74 3.00 -1.86 1.13
C VAL A 74 1.75 -1.23 1.75
N CYS A 75 1.40 -1.67 2.96
CA CYS A 75 0.27 -1.14 3.70
C CYS A 75 0.73 -0.59 5.05
N THR A 76 0.02 0.42 5.54
CA THR A 76 0.15 0.86 6.92
C THR A 76 -0.61 -0.06 7.86
N ALA A 77 0.00 -0.36 8.99
CA ALA A 77 -0.68 -0.92 10.13
C ALA A 77 -1.54 0.16 10.82
N GLU A 78 -2.69 -0.26 11.34
CA GLU A 78 -3.55 0.57 12.18
C GLU A 78 -3.51 0.06 13.62
N PRO A 79 -3.70 0.92 14.64
CA PRO A 79 -3.76 0.46 16.02
C PRO A 79 -4.83 -0.64 16.19
N PRO A 80 -4.51 -1.81 16.78
CA PRO A 80 -5.45 -2.93 16.91
C PRO A 80 -6.45 -2.68 18.06
N LYS A 81 -7.13 -1.54 18.04
CA LYS A 81 -8.14 -1.11 19.00
C LYS A 81 -9.38 -0.61 18.25
N GLY A 82 -10.57 -0.89 18.77
CA GLY A 82 -11.83 -0.49 18.14
C GLY A 82 -11.92 -0.97 16.70
N LYS A 83 -12.18 -0.05 15.76
CA LYS A 83 -12.30 -0.36 14.32
C LYS A 83 -10.99 -0.87 13.69
N GLY A 84 -9.82 -0.53 14.26
CA GLY A 84 -8.51 -0.96 13.77
C GLY A 84 -8.23 -2.45 13.96
N LEU A 85 -8.88 -3.10 14.93
CA LEU A 85 -8.80 -4.55 15.11
C LEU A 85 -9.35 -5.31 13.88
N ALA A 86 -10.46 -4.82 13.32
CA ALA A 86 -11.10 -5.44 12.16
C ALA A 86 -10.29 -5.25 10.86
N TYR A 87 -9.55 -4.13 10.76
CA TYR A 87 -8.61 -3.86 9.69
C TYR A 87 -7.38 -4.79 9.80
N MET A 88 -6.73 -4.83 10.96
CA MET A 88 -5.55 -5.65 11.21
C MET A 88 -5.84 -7.14 11.04
N ASN A 89 -6.98 -7.63 11.56
CA ASN A 89 -7.40 -9.03 11.36
C ASN A 89 -7.53 -9.43 9.88
N ARG A 90 -7.88 -8.48 8.99
CA ARG A 90 -7.97 -8.74 7.55
C ARG A 90 -6.61 -8.63 6.88
N LEU A 91 -5.81 -7.64 7.28
CA LEU A 91 -4.45 -7.46 6.79
C LEU A 91 -3.59 -8.67 7.10
N GLU A 92 -3.62 -9.16 8.35
CA GLU A 92 -2.92 -10.38 8.80
C GLU A 92 -3.25 -11.61 7.96
N LYS A 93 -4.54 -11.79 7.63
CA LYS A 93 -5.01 -12.89 6.79
C LYS A 93 -4.47 -12.78 5.36
N ALA A 94 -4.39 -11.57 4.82
CA ALA A 94 -3.89 -11.32 3.48
C ALA A 94 -2.37 -11.50 3.37
N THR A 95 -1.61 -11.11 4.40
CA THR A 95 -0.15 -11.16 4.37
C THR A 95 0.45 -12.50 4.76
N LYS A 96 -0.38 -13.51 5.10
CA LYS A 96 0.08 -14.77 5.72
C LYS A 96 1.01 -14.49 6.92
N PHE A 97 0.71 -13.46 7.70
CA PHE A 97 1.51 -13.00 8.84
C PHE A 97 2.89 -12.41 8.51
N ARG A 98 3.16 -12.01 7.26
CA ARG A 98 4.32 -11.16 6.94
C ARG A 98 3.93 -9.70 7.10
N ILE A 99 4.16 -9.14 8.28
CA ILE A 99 3.81 -7.76 8.65
C ILE A 99 5.08 -7.03 9.06
#